data_AF-A0A354XVB1-F1
#
_entry.id   AF-A0A354XVB1-F1
#
_cell.length_a   1.000
_cell.length_b   1.000
_cell.length_c   1.000
_cell.angle_alpha   90.00
_cell.angle_beta   90.00
_cell.angle_gamma   90.00
#
_symmetry.space_group_name_H-M   'P 1'
#
loop_
_entity.id
_entity.type
_entity.pdbx_description
1 polymer ?
#
loop_
_entity_poly.entity_id
_entity_poly.type
_entity_poly.pdbx_seq_one_letter_code
_entity_poly.pdbx_strand_id
1 'polypeptide(L)'
;MDFIVLFIVSDDTYFMVHKYVFSTLLLLFLSASLFSQQKGNSAELLLTPKEARINPNTVRRTSNNQLLELKDSIKRDAEGEVWREADITFPLRIPQGGRYLLSSHVKRTQFPNGPVNDLNIEIQIGNQRITKRIVSDARNYTYHVLGDFVITESDSLLRVWLPKGIQFEKIVVNEYCPVTVPETVQIYQPPIVPPEGHPRLWVNGESLPVVKARLDKGENHRVWQQVKKDALQEFTFHFYPWKEIPYSTDLEKMVQTKAFYYLMTDEKKVGREAISILKNYLSVLEYGNINYGDITRDIGHTIYVSALVYDWCNGLLTKQEKKQLYERMMDLSRKMSIGWPPFKESIVNGHAAEAQVNRDLLSMSIAIYEQDPIPYKYTSYLILEELVPMRRFQYQSARPNQGVDYGAYRHMWEMNAAWLFYRMSGRQVFDDNIKKLPLYWMYMRLPNGRLFRDGDVFREATRMKPYYWGQPEMLLLDYCYSENAILKAEFQRQGGIPDNPILFLLLNNPELIPSEDYSHFPLAFSTGNVTGSLISRTGWNMKPGSDDVVAEIKGGGYLFGNHQHA
;
A
#
# COMPACT_ATOMS: atom_id res chain seq x y z
N MET A 1 46.62 20.94 -18.51
CA MET A 1 46.45 22.30 -18.01
C MET A 1 45.00 22.39 -17.57
N ASP A 2 44.84 22.52 -16.26
CA ASP A 2 43.65 22.24 -15.48
C ASP A 2 42.51 23.22 -15.76
N PHE A 3 41.28 22.71 -15.78
CA PHE A 3 40.10 23.51 -15.47
C PHE A 3 39.46 22.92 -14.21
N ILE A 4 39.93 23.44 -13.08
CA ILE A 4 39.24 23.35 -11.79
C ILE A 4 37.98 24.20 -11.91
N VAL A 5 36.81 23.56 -11.85
CA VAL A 5 35.55 24.28 -11.60
C VAL A 5 35.22 24.09 -10.12
N LEU A 6 35.56 25.12 -9.34
CA LEU A 6 35.14 25.25 -7.95
C LEU A 6 33.66 25.62 -7.93
N PHE A 7 32.78 24.72 -7.50
CA PHE A 7 31.41 25.08 -7.13
C PHE A 7 31.36 25.30 -5.61
N ILE A 8 31.40 26.57 -5.21
CA ILE A 8 30.86 27.02 -3.93
C ILE A 8 29.40 27.33 -4.21
N VAL A 9 28.48 26.56 -3.64
CA VAL A 9 27.03 26.84 -3.71
C VAL A 9 26.46 26.72 -2.30
N SER A 10 26.07 27.86 -1.74
CA SER A 10 25.11 27.96 -0.65
C SER A 10 23.68 27.87 -1.21
N ASP A 11 22.75 27.49 -0.34
CA ASP A 11 21.30 27.65 -0.43
C ASP A 11 20.47 26.65 -1.27
N ASP A 12 20.00 25.60 -0.58
CA ASP A 12 18.60 25.19 -0.30
C ASP A 12 17.49 25.24 -1.38
N THR A 13 17.75 25.67 -2.61
CA THR A 13 16.72 25.74 -3.67
C THR A 13 16.89 24.68 -4.76
N TYR A 14 18.06 24.04 -4.86
CA TYR A 14 18.32 23.00 -5.87
C TYR A 14 17.69 21.62 -5.54
N PHE A 15 17.41 21.36 -4.25
CA PHE A 15 16.88 20.06 -3.81
C PHE A 15 15.39 19.83 -4.14
N MET A 16 14.61 20.88 -4.38
CA MET A 16 13.22 20.72 -4.83
C MET A 16 13.15 20.33 -6.32
N VAL A 17 13.96 20.95 -7.18
CA VAL A 17 13.83 20.81 -8.63
C VAL A 17 14.16 19.38 -9.11
N HIS A 18 15.16 18.72 -8.51
CA HIS A 18 15.52 17.36 -8.92
C HIS A 18 14.53 16.26 -8.48
N LYS A 19 13.81 16.44 -7.36
CA LYS A 19 12.71 15.53 -6.97
C LYS A 19 11.56 15.58 -7.97
N TYR A 20 11.27 16.75 -8.54
CA TYR A 20 10.21 16.87 -9.54
C TYR A 20 10.61 16.35 -10.93
N VAL A 21 11.87 16.54 -11.35
CA VAL A 21 12.33 16.20 -12.72
C VAL A 21 12.54 14.68 -12.92
N PHE A 22 13.05 13.95 -11.93
CA PHE A 22 13.22 12.50 -12.06
C PHE A 22 11.92 11.71 -11.87
N SER A 23 11.02 12.20 -11.00
CA SER A 23 9.68 11.62 -10.83
C SER A 23 8.83 11.80 -12.08
N THR A 24 8.93 12.95 -12.77
CA THR A 24 8.18 13.22 -14.00
C THR A 24 8.65 12.39 -15.19
N LEU A 25 9.95 12.08 -15.31
CA LEU A 25 10.46 11.22 -16.39
C LEU A 25 10.01 9.76 -16.27
N LEU A 26 9.93 9.20 -15.06
CA LEU A 26 9.38 7.85 -14.85
C LEU A 26 7.85 7.80 -15.05
N LEU A 27 7.14 8.86 -14.60
CA LEU A 27 5.69 9.02 -14.80
C LEU A 27 5.30 9.22 -16.28
N LEU A 28 6.15 9.85 -17.09
CA LEU A 28 5.92 10.04 -18.53
C LEU A 28 5.96 8.73 -19.31
N PHE A 29 6.84 7.78 -18.96
CA PHE A 29 6.88 6.46 -19.59
C PHE A 29 5.74 5.53 -19.11
N LEU A 30 5.34 5.61 -17.84
CA LEU A 30 4.19 4.88 -17.30
C LEU A 30 2.85 5.39 -17.87
N SER A 31 2.69 6.70 -18.04
CA SER A 31 1.50 7.27 -18.66
C SER A 31 1.41 6.93 -20.15
N ALA A 32 2.51 7.00 -20.92
CA ALA A 32 2.50 6.65 -22.34
C ALA A 32 2.13 5.16 -22.60
N SER A 33 2.58 4.24 -21.74
CA SER A 33 2.24 2.82 -21.81
C SER A 33 0.80 2.54 -21.38
N LEU A 34 0.29 3.20 -20.33
CA LEU A 34 -1.12 3.17 -19.94
C LEU A 34 -2.04 3.71 -21.04
N PHE A 35 -1.67 4.82 -21.69
CA PHE A 35 -2.42 5.39 -22.82
C PHE A 35 -2.37 4.50 -24.06
N SER A 36 -1.25 3.83 -24.32
CA SER A 36 -1.10 2.90 -25.45
C SER A 36 -1.93 1.62 -25.24
N GLN A 37 -1.97 1.08 -24.01
CA GLN A 37 -2.72 -0.14 -23.69
C GLN A 37 -4.23 0.10 -23.58
N GLN A 38 -4.66 1.32 -23.24
CA GLN A 38 -6.07 1.73 -23.27
C GLN A 38 -6.60 2.04 -24.69
N LYS A 39 -5.73 2.20 -25.69
CA LYS A 39 -6.11 2.37 -27.10
C LYS A 39 -6.39 1.03 -27.79
N GLY A 40 -7.27 0.22 -27.19
CA GLY A 40 -7.97 -0.82 -27.93
C GLY A 40 -8.89 -0.19 -28.98
N ASN A 41 -9.23 -0.91 -30.04
CA ASN A 41 -10.12 -0.47 -31.15
C ASN A 41 -11.58 -0.12 -30.75
N SER A 42 -11.85 0.22 -29.48
CA SER A 42 -13.18 0.59 -28.99
C SER A 42 -13.54 2.03 -29.36
N ALA A 43 -14.78 2.26 -29.81
CA ALA A 43 -15.29 3.60 -30.09
C ALA A 43 -15.35 4.43 -28.80
N GLU A 44 -14.65 5.56 -28.76
CA GLU A 44 -14.73 6.52 -27.65
C GLU A 44 -16.10 7.22 -27.63
N LEU A 45 -16.76 7.27 -26.47
CA LEU A 45 -17.99 8.04 -26.28
C LEU A 45 -17.64 9.42 -25.68
N LEU A 46 -17.95 10.48 -26.43
CA LEU A 46 -17.63 11.87 -26.07
C LEU A 46 -18.86 12.62 -25.55
N LEU A 47 -18.95 12.79 -24.24
CA LEU A 47 -20.04 13.53 -23.58
C LEU A 47 -19.72 15.03 -23.56
N THR A 48 -20.28 15.76 -24.51
CA THR A 48 -20.02 17.21 -24.69
C THR A 48 -21.24 18.07 -24.35
N PRO A 49 -21.07 19.38 -24.06
CA PRO A 49 -22.18 20.31 -23.84
C PRO A 49 -23.26 20.34 -24.92
N LYS A 50 -23.00 19.82 -26.12
CA LYS A 50 -24.04 19.70 -27.18
C LYS A 50 -25.06 18.61 -26.87
N GLU A 51 -24.64 17.54 -26.21
CA GLU A 51 -25.46 16.36 -25.90
C GLU A 51 -26.05 16.42 -24.48
N ALA A 52 -25.57 17.36 -23.66
CA ALA A 52 -26.00 17.56 -22.29
C ALA A 52 -27.41 18.15 -22.18
N ARG A 53 -28.23 17.57 -21.31
CA ARG A 53 -29.33 18.30 -20.67
C ARG A 53 -28.74 19.14 -19.53
N ILE A 54 -28.85 20.46 -19.63
CA ILE A 54 -28.33 21.40 -18.64
C ILE A 54 -29.44 21.93 -17.74
N ASN A 55 -29.15 22.17 -16.47
CA ASN A 55 -30.03 22.93 -15.59
C ASN A 55 -29.79 24.44 -15.80
N PRO A 56 -30.71 25.15 -16.46
CA PRO A 56 -30.51 26.57 -16.77
C PRO A 56 -30.54 27.45 -15.52
N ASN A 57 -30.98 26.95 -14.36
CA ASN A 57 -30.96 27.70 -13.12
C ASN A 57 -29.55 27.77 -12.52
N THR A 58 -28.73 26.73 -12.72
CA THR A 58 -27.41 26.60 -12.08
C THR A 58 -26.23 26.82 -13.03
N VAL A 59 -26.37 26.44 -14.31
CA VAL A 59 -25.28 26.47 -15.30
C VAL A 59 -25.54 27.50 -16.39
N ARG A 60 -24.46 28.11 -16.93
CA ARG A 60 -24.48 28.89 -18.17
C ARG A 60 -23.50 28.31 -19.19
N ARG A 61 -23.78 28.57 -20.47
CA ARG A 61 -22.87 28.25 -21.58
C ARG A 61 -21.85 29.38 -21.77
N THR A 62 -20.60 29.04 -22.06
CA THR A 62 -19.53 29.99 -22.41
C THR A 62 -18.82 29.60 -23.71
N SER A 63 -18.04 30.54 -24.27
CA SER A 63 -17.24 30.38 -25.49
C SER A 63 -17.97 29.68 -26.65
N ASN A 64 -18.79 30.41 -27.42
CA ASN A 64 -19.55 29.90 -28.57
C ASN A 64 -20.40 28.65 -28.26
N ASN A 65 -20.99 28.57 -27.06
CA ASN A 65 -21.83 27.45 -26.59
C ASN A 65 -21.12 26.10 -26.41
N GLN A 66 -19.79 26.07 -26.40
CA GLN A 66 -19.00 24.83 -26.30
C GLN A 66 -18.58 24.46 -24.87
N LEU A 67 -18.65 25.38 -23.91
CA LEU A 67 -18.24 25.15 -22.52
C LEU A 67 -19.42 25.39 -21.57
N LEU A 68 -19.36 24.76 -20.40
CA LEU A 68 -20.35 24.93 -19.32
C LEU A 68 -19.68 25.40 -18.04
N GLU A 69 -20.27 26.35 -17.35
CA GLU A 69 -19.77 26.80 -16.04
C GLU A 69 -20.91 27.08 -15.07
N LEU A 70 -20.62 26.89 -13.78
CA LEU A 70 -21.55 27.21 -12.71
C LEU A 70 -21.74 28.73 -12.63
N LYS A 71 -22.99 29.19 -12.55
CA LYS A 71 -23.29 30.62 -12.44
C LYS A 71 -22.77 31.21 -11.13
N ASP A 72 -22.32 32.46 -11.19
CA ASP A 72 -21.73 33.16 -10.05
C ASP A 72 -22.69 33.29 -8.85
N SER A 73 -23.99 33.38 -9.11
CA SER A 73 -25.07 33.46 -8.11
C SER A 73 -25.25 32.19 -7.29
N ILE A 74 -24.82 31.03 -7.80
CA ILE A 74 -24.93 29.77 -7.07
C ILE A 74 -23.83 29.74 -6.01
N LYS A 75 -24.20 29.61 -4.74
CA LYS A 75 -23.25 29.29 -3.67
C LYS A 75 -23.28 27.79 -3.46
N ARG A 76 -22.12 27.15 -3.56
CA ARG A 76 -21.94 25.74 -3.22
C ARG A 76 -20.94 25.66 -2.10
N ASP A 77 -21.46 25.39 -0.93
CA ASP A 77 -20.64 25.03 0.21
C ASP A 77 -20.13 23.62 -0.08
N ALA A 78 -18.86 23.35 0.22
CA ALA A 78 -18.16 22.13 -0.20
C ALA A 78 -18.75 20.83 0.38
N GLU A 79 -19.74 20.92 1.28
CA GLU A 79 -20.30 19.81 2.03
C GLU A 79 -21.78 20.07 2.36
N GLY A 80 -22.72 19.30 1.82
CA GLY A 80 -24.04 19.19 2.47
C GLY A 80 -25.28 18.87 1.63
N GLU A 81 -25.34 19.21 0.34
CA GLU A 81 -26.62 19.13 -0.39
C GLU A 81 -26.68 17.95 -1.38
N VAL A 82 -26.99 16.77 -0.85
CA VAL A 82 -27.07 15.50 -1.62
C VAL A 82 -28.37 15.39 -2.44
N TRP A 83 -29.32 16.31 -2.27
CA TRP A 83 -30.66 16.23 -2.87
C TRP A 83 -30.98 17.44 -3.74
N ARG A 84 -30.09 17.77 -4.68
CA ARG A 84 -30.30 18.83 -5.67
C ARG A 84 -30.29 18.27 -7.08
N GLU A 85 -31.10 18.88 -7.95
CA GLU A 85 -31.08 18.55 -9.37
C GLU A 85 -29.66 18.69 -9.94
N ALA A 86 -29.28 17.76 -10.83
CA ALA A 86 -27.97 17.78 -11.47
C ALA A 86 -27.78 19.03 -12.34
N ASP A 87 -26.56 19.53 -12.39
CA ASP A 87 -26.22 20.65 -13.27
C ASP A 87 -26.21 20.25 -14.74
N ILE A 88 -25.68 19.06 -14.97
CA ILE A 88 -25.49 18.47 -16.28
C ILE A 88 -25.94 17.02 -16.18
N THR A 89 -26.78 16.60 -17.11
CA THR A 89 -27.17 15.20 -17.28
C THR A 89 -26.85 14.76 -18.70
N PHE A 90 -26.12 13.66 -18.82
CA PHE A 90 -25.80 13.01 -20.09
C PHE A 90 -26.54 11.68 -20.22
N PRO A 91 -27.15 11.37 -21.37
CA PRO A 91 -27.55 10.01 -21.68
C PRO A 91 -26.30 9.15 -21.91
N LEU A 92 -26.15 8.07 -21.15
CA LEU A 92 -25.07 7.11 -21.37
C LEU A 92 -25.54 6.06 -22.38
N ARG A 93 -25.04 6.16 -23.61
CA ARG A 93 -25.32 5.19 -24.69
C ARG A 93 -24.11 4.28 -24.89
N ILE A 94 -23.90 3.40 -23.94
CA ILE A 94 -22.82 2.41 -23.99
C ILE A 94 -23.21 1.23 -24.89
N PRO A 95 -22.25 0.59 -25.59
CA PRO A 95 -22.54 -0.51 -26.52
C PRO A 95 -23.01 -1.79 -25.82
N GLN A 96 -22.48 -2.07 -24.62
CA GLN A 96 -22.85 -3.22 -23.79
C GLN A 96 -22.59 -2.92 -22.32
N GLY A 97 -23.31 -3.57 -21.40
CA GLY A 97 -23.01 -3.49 -19.98
C GLY A 97 -21.59 -3.95 -19.67
N GLY A 98 -20.82 -3.19 -18.90
CA GLY A 98 -19.40 -3.46 -18.68
C GLY A 98 -18.72 -2.48 -17.75
N ARG A 99 -17.39 -2.51 -17.72
CA ARG A 99 -16.57 -1.56 -16.96
C ARG A 99 -15.97 -0.54 -17.93
N TYR A 100 -16.06 0.73 -17.56
CA TYR A 100 -15.66 1.86 -18.40
C TYR A 100 -14.77 2.82 -17.62
N LEU A 101 -13.73 3.32 -18.27
CA LEU A 101 -12.89 4.40 -17.75
C LEU A 101 -13.48 5.75 -18.13
N LEU A 102 -13.71 6.61 -17.13
CA LEU A 102 -14.16 7.97 -17.33
C LEU A 102 -12.99 8.93 -17.16
N SER A 103 -12.85 9.89 -18.08
CA SER A 103 -11.91 11.00 -17.97
C SER A 103 -12.60 12.34 -18.23
N SER A 104 -12.18 13.40 -17.56
CA SER A 104 -12.72 14.75 -17.78
C SER A 104 -11.72 15.66 -18.47
N HIS A 105 -12.25 16.60 -19.25
CA HIS A 105 -11.53 17.79 -19.70
C HIS A 105 -12.24 19.03 -19.19
N VAL A 106 -11.48 19.92 -18.53
CA VAL A 106 -11.95 21.20 -18.02
C VAL A 106 -10.92 22.30 -18.28
N LYS A 107 -11.34 23.56 -18.15
CA LYS A 107 -10.45 24.72 -18.10
C LYS A 107 -10.59 25.40 -16.76
N ARG A 108 -9.51 25.53 -16.02
CA ARG A 108 -9.51 26.28 -14.76
C ARG A 108 -9.65 27.78 -15.04
N THR A 109 -10.58 28.44 -14.35
CA THR A 109 -10.82 29.89 -14.50
C THR A 109 -10.38 30.71 -13.29
N GLN A 110 -10.04 30.06 -12.18
CA GLN A 110 -9.54 30.70 -10.96
C GLN A 110 -8.13 30.22 -10.63
N PHE A 111 -7.20 31.18 -10.57
CA PHE A 111 -5.80 30.94 -10.22
C PHE A 111 -5.49 31.68 -8.92
N PRO A 112 -5.51 30.99 -7.77
CA PRO A 112 -5.25 31.63 -6.49
C PRO A 112 -3.79 32.09 -6.38
N ASN A 113 -3.57 33.24 -5.74
CA ASN A 113 -2.24 33.67 -5.31
C ASN A 113 -1.86 32.85 -4.07
N GLY A 114 -1.33 31.64 -4.27
CA GLY A 114 -0.96 30.73 -3.18
C GLY A 114 -1.13 29.26 -3.57
N PRO A 115 -1.21 28.36 -2.57
CA PRO A 115 -1.45 26.94 -2.81
C PRO A 115 -2.70 26.73 -3.68
N VAL A 116 -2.55 25.89 -4.69
CA VAL A 116 -3.65 25.52 -5.56
C VAL A 116 -4.47 24.42 -4.89
N ASN A 117 -5.72 24.76 -4.55
CA ASN A 117 -6.69 23.78 -4.04
C ASN A 117 -7.24 22.89 -5.16
N ASP A 118 -7.52 21.64 -4.83
CA ASP A 118 -8.20 20.69 -5.71
C ASP A 118 -9.65 21.12 -5.97
N LEU A 119 -10.04 21.13 -7.23
CA LEU A 119 -11.42 21.38 -7.66
C LEU A 119 -12.06 20.04 -8.02
N ASN A 120 -13.21 19.76 -7.41
CA ASN A 120 -13.89 18.49 -7.51
C ASN A 120 -15.27 18.65 -8.16
N ILE A 121 -15.60 17.77 -9.11
CA ILE A 121 -16.99 17.54 -9.49
C ILE A 121 -17.59 16.44 -8.62
N GLU A 122 -18.91 16.43 -8.47
CA GLU A 122 -19.64 15.25 -8.02
C GLU A 122 -20.25 14.57 -9.24
N ILE A 123 -20.21 13.24 -9.28
CA ILE A 123 -20.81 12.44 -10.36
C ILE A 123 -21.70 11.33 -9.81
N GLN A 124 -22.72 10.97 -10.58
CA GLN A 124 -23.58 9.82 -10.33
C GLN A 124 -23.91 9.10 -11.63
N ILE A 125 -23.71 7.79 -11.66
CA ILE A 125 -24.08 6.91 -12.79
C ILE A 125 -25.32 6.13 -12.38
N GLY A 126 -26.42 6.25 -13.14
CA GLY A 126 -27.68 5.58 -12.84
C GLY A 126 -28.18 5.90 -11.42
N ASN A 127 -28.29 4.86 -10.58
CA ASN A 127 -28.66 4.97 -9.17
C ASN A 127 -27.50 4.69 -8.20
N GLN A 128 -26.26 4.68 -8.71
CA GLN A 128 -25.07 4.51 -7.87
C GLN A 128 -24.93 5.69 -6.89
N ARG A 129 -24.08 5.53 -5.87
CA ARG A 129 -23.79 6.61 -4.93
C ARG A 129 -23.13 7.78 -5.65
N ILE A 130 -23.45 9.01 -5.23
CA ILE A 130 -22.73 10.21 -5.66
C ILE A 130 -21.29 10.15 -5.13
N THR A 131 -20.31 10.41 -5.99
CA THR A 131 -18.89 10.39 -5.61
C THR A 131 -18.15 11.64 -6.07
N LYS A 132 -17.21 12.16 -5.27
CA LYS A 132 -16.39 13.33 -5.63
C LYS A 132 -15.17 12.92 -6.45
N ARG A 133 -14.85 13.69 -7.48
CA ARG A 133 -13.70 13.46 -8.37
C ARG A 133 -12.96 14.76 -8.67
N ILE A 134 -11.64 14.74 -8.51
CA ILE A 134 -10.73 15.82 -8.84
C ILE A 134 -10.73 16.00 -10.36
N VAL A 135 -10.94 17.24 -10.81
CA VAL A 135 -10.89 17.63 -12.23
C VAL A 135 -9.88 18.73 -12.51
N SER A 136 -9.28 19.30 -11.47
CA SER A 136 -8.19 20.26 -11.55
C SER A 136 -7.46 20.29 -10.21
N ASP A 137 -6.15 20.15 -10.22
CA ASP A 137 -5.28 20.20 -9.03
C ASP A 137 -3.97 20.96 -9.34
N ALA A 138 -3.04 21.04 -8.40
CA ALA A 138 -1.78 21.78 -8.56
C ALA A 138 -0.83 21.22 -9.65
N ARG A 139 -1.01 19.95 -10.06
CA ARG A 139 -0.14 19.23 -11.00
C ARG A 139 -0.73 19.18 -12.40
N ASN A 140 -2.05 19.22 -12.52
CA ASN A 140 -2.77 19.18 -13.77
C ASN A 140 -4.04 20.03 -13.66
N TYR A 141 -4.20 21.02 -14.54
CA TYR A 141 -5.38 21.91 -14.51
C TYR A 141 -6.50 21.51 -15.45
N THR A 142 -6.31 20.49 -16.29
CA THR A 142 -7.17 20.32 -17.47
C THR A 142 -7.70 18.91 -17.68
N TYR A 143 -6.92 17.87 -17.41
CA TYR A 143 -7.29 16.50 -17.73
C TYR A 143 -7.15 15.59 -16.52
N HIS A 144 -8.20 14.86 -16.17
CA HIS A 144 -8.15 13.88 -15.09
C HIS A 144 -8.87 12.60 -15.48
N VAL A 145 -8.27 11.47 -15.11
CA VAL A 145 -9.00 10.21 -15.02
C VAL A 145 -9.87 10.28 -13.78
N LEU A 146 -11.19 10.15 -13.96
CA LEU A 146 -12.19 10.17 -12.89
C LEU A 146 -12.32 8.81 -12.19
N GLY A 147 -11.76 7.76 -12.79
CA GLY A 147 -11.82 6.38 -12.32
C GLY A 147 -12.57 5.48 -13.29
N ASP A 148 -12.57 4.20 -12.99
CA ASP A 148 -13.34 3.19 -13.70
C ASP A 148 -14.63 2.84 -12.95
N PHE A 149 -15.69 2.64 -13.72
CA PHE A 149 -17.04 2.42 -13.20
C PHE A 149 -17.68 1.23 -13.91
N VAL A 150 -18.41 0.41 -13.15
CA VAL A 150 -19.32 -0.56 -13.74
C VAL A 150 -20.55 0.20 -14.21
N ILE A 151 -20.88 0.10 -15.49
CA ILE A 151 -22.05 0.74 -16.10
C ILE A 151 -22.88 -0.37 -16.73
N THR A 152 -24.11 -0.51 -16.26
CA THR A 152 -25.08 -1.47 -16.82
C THR A 152 -25.88 -0.80 -17.94
N GLU A 153 -26.50 -1.59 -18.83
CA GLU A 153 -27.37 -1.02 -19.88
C GLU A 153 -28.58 -0.27 -19.30
N SER A 154 -29.01 -0.63 -18.08
CA SER A 154 -30.03 0.08 -17.31
C SER A 154 -29.55 1.42 -16.73
N ASP A 155 -28.23 1.67 -16.65
CA ASP A 155 -27.66 2.93 -16.16
C ASP A 155 -27.73 3.99 -17.26
N SER A 156 -28.92 4.53 -17.48
CA SER A 156 -29.23 5.41 -18.60
C SER A 156 -28.63 6.82 -18.52
N LEU A 157 -28.15 7.26 -17.34
CA LEU A 157 -27.78 8.66 -17.11
C LEU A 157 -26.49 8.82 -16.29
N LEU A 158 -25.62 9.74 -16.74
CA LEU A 158 -24.55 10.34 -15.95
C LEU A 158 -24.99 11.73 -15.50
N ARG A 159 -25.09 11.94 -14.19
CA ARG A 159 -25.37 13.24 -13.57
C ARG A 159 -24.07 13.84 -13.03
N VAL A 160 -23.89 15.13 -13.25
CA VAL A 160 -22.70 15.87 -12.85
C VAL A 160 -23.12 17.13 -12.11
N TRP A 161 -22.40 17.45 -11.03
CA TRP A 161 -22.47 18.72 -10.31
C TRP A 161 -21.11 19.42 -10.36
N LEU A 162 -21.09 20.64 -10.89
CA LEU A 162 -19.87 21.42 -11.11
C LEU A 162 -19.42 22.20 -9.86
N PRO A 163 -18.11 22.33 -9.59
CA PRO A 163 -17.59 23.32 -8.67
C PRO A 163 -17.53 24.70 -9.33
N LYS A 164 -17.28 25.74 -8.51
CA LYS A 164 -16.80 27.03 -9.04
C LYS A 164 -15.35 26.92 -9.51
N GLY A 165 -14.94 27.85 -10.38
CA GLY A 165 -13.54 27.99 -10.78
C GLY A 165 -13.10 27.10 -11.94
N ILE A 166 -14.04 26.45 -12.64
CA ILE A 166 -13.79 25.73 -13.88
C ILE A 166 -14.81 26.07 -14.97
N GLN A 167 -14.42 25.78 -16.21
CA GLN A 167 -15.28 25.60 -17.37
C GLN A 167 -15.20 24.13 -17.81
N PHE A 168 -16.31 23.43 -17.76
CA PHE A 168 -16.44 22.04 -18.20
C PHE A 168 -16.46 21.96 -19.73
N GLU A 169 -15.60 21.11 -20.29
CA GLU A 169 -15.50 20.89 -21.73
C GLU A 169 -16.14 19.57 -22.16
N LYS A 170 -15.73 18.44 -21.56
CA LYS A 170 -16.27 17.11 -21.91
C LYS A 170 -15.93 16.06 -20.85
N ILE A 171 -16.68 14.96 -20.88
CA ILE A 171 -16.26 13.67 -20.31
C ILE A 171 -16.04 12.69 -21.47
N VAL A 172 -14.95 11.95 -21.42
CA VAL A 172 -14.63 10.85 -22.34
C VAL A 172 -14.90 9.54 -21.60
N VAL A 173 -15.66 8.66 -22.24
CA VAL A 173 -15.98 7.32 -21.74
C VAL A 173 -15.34 6.31 -22.67
N ASN A 174 -14.40 5.52 -22.14
CA ASN A 174 -13.70 4.45 -22.84
C ASN A 174 -14.02 3.11 -22.20
N GLU A 175 -14.03 2.03 -22.97
CA GLU A 175 -14.09 0.69 -22.41
C GLU A 175 -12.84 0.44 -21.55
N TYR A 176 -13.01 -0.16 -20.38
CA TYR A 176 -11.88 -0.48 -19.52
C TYR A 176 -11.13 -1.70 -20.06
N CYS A 177 -9.90 -1.50 -20.54
CA CYS A 177 -9.02 -2.59 -20.90
C CYS A 177 -8.16 -3.00 -19.68
N PRO A 178 -8.31 -4.22 -19.13
CA PRO A 178 -7.45 -4.71 -18.06
C PRO A 178 -6.02 -4.95 -18.57
N VAL A 179 -5.08 -5.01 -17.64
CA VAL A 179 -3.68 -5.36 -17.92
C VAL A 179 -3.63 -6.78 -18.49
N THR A 180 -2.88 -6.97 -19.57
CA THR A 180 -2.68 -8.28 -20.18
C THR A 180 -1.94 -9.20 -19.21
N VAL A 181 -2.51 -10.39 -18.97
CA VAL A 181 -1.85 -11.44 -18.18
C VAL A 181 -0.78 -12.10 -19.03
N PRO A 182 0.49 -12.15 -18.58
CA PRO A 182 1.56 -12.79 -19.34
C PRO A 182 1.22 -14.26 -19.67
N GLU A 183 1.60 -14.74 -20.85
CA GLU A 183 1.28 -16.11 -21.30
C GLU A 183 1.82 -17.18 -20.34
N THR A 184 3.01 -16.96 -19.78
CA THR A 184 3.61 -17.83 -18.76
C THR A 184 2.72 -17.97 -17.52
N VAL A 185 2.05 -16.88 -17.12
CA VAL A 185 1.11 -16.89 -16.00
C VAL A 185 -0.19 -17.60 -16.37
N GLN A 186 -0.66 -17.50 -17.61
CA GLN A 186 -1.92 -18.14 -18.02
C GLN A 186 -1.86 -19.67 -17.85
N ILE A 187 -0.71 -20.29 -18.09
CA ILE A 187 -0.50 -21.74 -17.92
C ILE A 187 0.07 -22.13 -16.55
N TYR A 188 0.49 -21.15 -15.74
CA TYR A 188 1.09 -21.38 -14.42
C TYR A 188 0.13 -22.11 -13.47
N GLN A 189 0.68 -23.06 -12.72
CA GLN A 189 0.02 -23.78 -11.62
C GLN A 189 0.86 -23.58 -10.36
N PRO A 190 0.33 -22.92 -9.31
CA PRO A 190 1.09 -22.70 -8.09
C PRO A 190 1.58 -24.00 -7.45
N PRO A 191 2.87 -24.15 -7.15
CA PRO A 191 3.41 -25.37 -6.54
C PRO A 191 3.02 -25.52 -5.06
N ILE A 192 2.57 -24.42 -4.45
CA ILE A 192 2.02 -24.33 -3.10
C ILE A 192 0.68 -23.65 -3.25
N VAL A 193 -0.36 -24.17 -2.62
CA VAL A 193 -1.71 -23.60 -2.65
C VAL A 193 -2.22 -23.43 -1.22
N PRO A 194 -3.13 -22.46 -0.95
CA PRO A 194 -3.77 -22.34 0.34
C PRO A 194 -4.54 -23.62 0.67
N PRO A 195 -4.40 -24.17 1.89
CA PRO A 195 -5.15 -25.36 2.30
C PRO A 195 -6.65 -25.03 2.42
N GLU A 196 -7.50 -26.06 2.34
CA GLU A 196 -8.94 -25.92 2.61
C GLU A 196 -9.18 -25.48 4.06
N GLY A 197 -10.18 -24.63 4.26
CA GLY A 197 -10.59 -24.13 5.56
C GLY A 197 -9.86 -22.87 6.00
N HIS A 198 -10.25 -22.41 7.19
CA HIS A 198 -9.81 -21.18 7.82
C HIS A 198 -9.60 -21.40 9.33
N PRO A 199 -8.70 -20.64 9.99
CA PRO A 199 -7.84 -19.59 9.43
C PRO A 199 -6.64 -20.17 8.67
N ARG A 200 -6.11 -19.38 7.73
CA ARG A 200 -4.87 -19.69 6.99
C ARG A 200 -3.98 -18.47 6.77
N LEU A 201 -4.33 -17.33 7.37
CA LEU A 201 -3.61 -16.07 7.27
C LEU A 201 -2.98 -15.71 8.62
N TRP A 202 -1.64 -15.62 8.64
CA TRP A 202 -0.76 -15.53 9.83
C TRP A 202 -0.82 -16.70 10.82
N VAL A 203 -1.90 -17.46 10.85
CA VAL A 203 -2.03 -18.70 11.61
C VAL A 203 -2.81 -19.73 10.80
N ASN A 204 -2.54 -21.00 11.08
CA ASN A 204 -3.35 -22.13 10.63
C ASN A 204 -3.83 -22.95 11.84
N GLY A 205 -4.49 -24.09 11.58
CA GLY A 205 -4.98 -24.99 12.64
C GLY A 205 -3.89 -25.49 13.60
N GLU A 206 -2.65 -25.63 13.14
CA GLU A 206 -1.51 -26.09 13.95
C GLU A 206 -0.88 -24.96 14.78
N SER A 207 -0.72 -23.77 14.18
CA SER A 207 -0.04 -22.66 14.84
C SER A 207 -0.95 -21.85 15.77
N LEU A 208 -2.27 -21.86 15.55
CA LEU A 208 -3.21 -21.09 16.36
C LEU A 208 -3.18 -21.47 17.86
N PRO A 209 -3.19 -22.77 18.25
CA PRO A 209 -3.03 -23.16 19.65
C PRO A 209 -1.73 -22.64 20.29
N VAL A 210 -0.63 -22.65 19.54
CA VAL A 210 0.68 -22.15 20.00
C VAL A 210 0.62 -20.65 20.27
N VAL A 211 0.03 -19.87 19.35
CA VAL A 211 -0.16 -18.42 19.53
C VAL A 211 -1.04 -18.13 20.75
N LYS A 212 -2.16 -18.84 20.91
CA LYS A 212 -3.05 -18.69 22.07
C LYS A 212 -2.32 -18.97 23.39
N ALA A 213 -1.53 -20.05 23.46
CA ALA A 213 -0.79 -20.42 24.66
C ALA A 213 0.28 -19.37 25.06
N ARG A 214 0.78 -18.60 24.09
CA ARG A 214 1.77 -17.54 24.31
C ARG A 214 1.17 -16.20 24.74
N LEU A 215 -0.14 -16.00 24.64
CA LEU A 215 -0.77 -14.70 24.97
C LEU A 215 -0.56 -14.33 26.44
N ASP A 216 -0.63 -15.28 27.36
CA ASP A 216 -0.51 -15.06 28.80
C ASP A 216 0.92 -15.28 29.34
N LYS A 217 1.94 -15.17 28.49
CA LYS A 217 3.35 -15.42 28.83
C LYS A 217 4.20 -14.18 28.65
N GLY A 218 5.16 -13.98 29.58
CA GLY A 218 6.18 -12.93 29.47
C GLY A 218 5.63 -11.56 29.10
N GLU A 219 6.30 -10.93 28.13
CA GLU A 219 5.94 -9.63 27.58
C GLU A 219 4.61 -9.63 26.79
N ASN A 220 4.17 -10.78 26.28
CA ASN A 220 2.90 -10.89 25.54
C ASN A 220 1.70 -10.63 26.45
N HIS A 221 1.76 -11.04 27.73
CA HIS A 221 0.62 -10.90 28.65
C HIS A 221 0.13 -9.45 28.74
N ARG A 222 1.06 -8.49 28.92
CA ARG A 222 0.72 -7.07 29.00
C ARG A 222 0.11 -6.56 27.70
N VAL A 223 0.66 -6.95 26.56
CA VAL A 223 0.16 -6.53 25.24
C VAL A 223 -1.23 -7.13 24.99
N TRP A 224 -1.44 -8.39 25.33
CA TRP A 224 -2.72 -9.07 25.21
C TRP A 224 -3.81 -8.43 26.07
N GLN A 225 -3.51 -8.06 27.32
CA GLN A 225 -4.50 -7.37 28.17
C GLN A 225 -4.95 -6.03 27.56
N GLN A 226 -4.03 -5.28 26.94
CA GLN A 226 -4.37 -4.04 26.26
C GLN A 226 -5.24 -4.31 25.02
N VAL A 227 -4.86 -5.26 24.17
CA VAL A 227 -5.65 -5.67 22.98
C VAL A 227 -7.05 -6.14 23.39
N LYS A 228 -7.17 -6.94 24.45
CA LYS A 228 -8.45 -7.39 25.00
C LYS A 228 -9.32 -6.21 25.44
N LYS A 229 -8.75 -5.25 26.17
CA LYS A 229 -9.46 -4.04 26.60
C LYS A 229 -9.99 -3.26 25.39
N ASP A 230 -9.16 -3.06 24.38
CA ASP A 230 -9.52 -2.28 23.19
C ASP A 230 -10.59 -3.00 22.35
N ALA A 231 -10.49 -4.33 22.22
CA ALA A 231 -11.46 -5.13 21.47
C ALA A 231 -12.86 -5.15 22.11
N LEU A 232 -12.91 -5.14 23.45
CA LEU A 232 -14.16 -5.18 24.22
C LEU A 232 -14.83 -3.80 24.36
N GLN A 233 -14.17 -2.72 23.93
CA GLN A 233 -14.78 -1.40 23.94
C GLN A 233 -16.00 -1.38 23.01
N GLU A 234 -17.13 -0.89 23.52
CA GLU A 234 -18.32 -0.68 22.73
C GLU A 234 -18.07 0.41 21.68
N PHE A 235 -18.50 0.15 20.45
CA PHE A 235 -18.34 1.09 19.35
C PHE A 235 -19.52 0.98 18.40
N THR A 236 -20.06 2.14 18.00
CA THR A 236 -21.07 2.23 16.97
C THR A 236 -20.53 3.08 15.83
N PHE A 237 -20.40 2.47 14.65
CA PHE A 237 -20.02 3.19 13.44
C PHE A 237 -21.25 3.89 12.85
N HIS A 238 -21.28 5.22 12.94
CA HIS A 238 -22.32 6.03 12.30
C HIS A 238 -21.90 6.42 10.88
N PHE A 239 -22.71 6.04 9.90
CA PHE A 239 -22.47 6.34 8.50
C PHE A 239 -23.78 6.59 7.75
N TYR A 240 -23.66 7.24 6.59
CA TYR A 240 -24.78 7.51 5.71
C TYR A 240 -24.52 6.82 4.37
N PRO A 241 -25.37 5.86 3.92
CA PRO A 241 -25.11 5.10 2.69
C PRO A 241 -24.89 5.93 1.42
N TRP A 242 -25.42 7.16 1.40
CA TRP A 242 -25.29 8.10 0.29
C TRP A 242 -24.06 9.02 0.38
N LYS A 243 -23.32 9.02 1.50
CA LYS A 243 -22.16 9.89 1.71
C LYS A 243 -20.88 9.05 1.76
N GLU A 244 -19.95 9.36 0.87
CA GLU A 244 -18.62 8.76 0.95
C GLU A 244 -17.81 9.30 2.14
N ILE A 245 -16.88 8.50 2.63
CA ILE A 245 -15.93 8.89 3.68
C ILE A 245 -14.50 8.54 3.25
N PRO A 246 -13.49 9.30 3.73
CA PRO A 246 -12.10 8.99 3.45
C PRO A 246 -11.62 7.76 4.23
N TYR A 247 -10.40 7.34 3.89
CA TYR A 247 -9.65 6.34 4.64
C TYR A 247 -9.53 6.69 6.13
N SER A 248 -9.60 5.68 7.01
CA SER A 248 -9.53 5.85 8.46
C SER A 248 -8.74 4.72 9.11
N THR A 249 -7.49 5.04 9.49
CA THR A 249 -6.61 4.13 10.21
C THR A 249 -7.22 3.65 11.54
N ASP A 250 -7.94 4.51 12.26
CA ASP A 250 -8.53 4.17 13.55
C ASP A 250 -9.66 3.14 13.44
N LEU A 251 -10.52 3.29 12.42
CA LEU A 251 -11.59 2.30 12.15
C LEU A 251 -10.99 0.95 11.79
N GLU A 252 -9.95 0.94 10.96
CA GLU A 252 -9.30 -0.30 10.55
C GLU A 252 -8.57 -0.99 11.69
N LYS A 253 -7.82 -0.23 12.51
CA LYS A 253 -7.16 -0.77 13.72
C LYS A 253 -8.16 -1.38 14.68
N MET A 254 -9.31 -0.75 14.86
CA MET A 254 -10.38 -1.27 15.71
C MET A 254 -10.99 -2.57 15.15
N VAL A 255 -11.31 -2.60 13.86
CA VAL A 255 -11.81 -3.80 13.18
C VAL A 255 -10.82 -4.94 13.32
N GLN A 256 -9.54 -4.68 13.05
CA GLN A 256 -8.46 -5.66 13.16
C GLN A 256 -8.33 -6.20 14.59
N THR A 257 -8.40 -5.32 15.59
CA THR A 257 -8.32 -5.69 17.01
C THR A 257 -9.50 -6.57 17.43
N LYS A 258 -10.72 -6.22 17.04
CA LYS A 258 -11.92 -7.04 17.33
C LYS A 258 -11.85 -8.41 16.63
N ALA A 259 -11.42 -8.46 15.37
CA ALA A 259 -11.26 -9.71 14.64
C ALA A 259 -10.18 -10.62 15.24
N PHE A 260 -9.03 -10.04 15.62
CA PHE A 260 -7.97 -10.77 16.31
C PHE A 260 -8.44 -11.31 17.67
N TYR A 261 -9.16 -10.49 18.44
CA TYR A 261 -9.73 -10.93 19.71
C TYR A 261 -10.68 -12.13 19.51
N TYR A 262 -11.58 -12.07 18.52
CA TYR A 262 -12.44 -13.20 18.16
C TYR A 262 -11.63 -14.46 17.81
N LEU A 263 -10.60 -14.33 16.98
CA LEU A 263 -9.71 -15.45 16.62
C LEU A 263 -9.11 -16.12 17.87
N MET A 264 -8.73 -15.32 18.87
CA MET A 264 -8.11 -15.81 20.10
C MET A 264 -9.11 -16.41 21.09
N THR A 265 -10.33 -15.88 21.19
CA THR A 265 -11.29 -16.22 22.27
C THR A 265 -12.54 -16.98 21.81
N ASP A 266 -12.83 -17.03 20.52
CA ASP A 266 -14.12 -17.47 19.94
C ASP A 266 -15.34 -16.66 20.44
N GLU A 267 -15.15 -15.44 20.91
CA GLU A 267 -16.25 -14.57 21.35
C GLU A 267 -17.04 -14.02 20.15
N LYS A 268 -18.04 -14.79 19.70
CA LYS A 268 -18.80 -14.55 18.46
C LYS A 268 -19.42 -13.16 18.34
N LYS A 269 -19.82 -12.55 19.45
CA LYS A 269 -20.38 -11.19 19.46
C LYS A 269 -19.35 -10.17 18.93
N VAL A 270 -18.12 -10.23 19.43
CA VAL A 270 -17.03 -9.32 19.01
C VAL A 270 -16.64 -9.58 17.55
N GLY A 271 -16.60 -10.85 17.12
CA GLY A 271 -16.36 -11.20 15.72
C GLY A 271 -17.43 -10.66 14.78
N ARG A 272 -18.71 -10.71 15.18
CA ARG A 272 -19.83 -10.11 14.44
C ARG A 272 -19.77 -8.59 14.38
N GLU A 273 -19.36 -7.93 15.47
CA GLU A 273 -19.12 -6.48 15.47
C GLU A 273 -18.05 -6.09 14.45
N ALA A 274 -16.92 -6.80 14.41
CA ALA A 274 -15.85 -6.55 13.42
C ALA A 274 -16.36 -6.65 11.97
N ILE A 275 -17.12 -7.71 11.65
CA ILE A 275 -17.73 -7.90 10.33
C ILE A 275 -18.68 -6.74 9.99
N SER A 276 -19.55 -6.36 10.93
CA SER A 276 -20.55 -5.31 10.72
C SER A 276 -19.90 -3.95 10.47
N ILE A 277 -18.93 -3.57 11.31
CA ILE A 277 -18.18 -2.31 11.17
C ILE A 277 -17.45 -2.29 9.83
N LEU A 278 -16.70 -3.33 9.49
CA LEU A 278 -15.94 -3.38 8.24
C LEU A 278 -16.86 -3.29 7.03
N LYS A 279 -17.93 -4.09 6.96
CA LYS A 279 -18.87 -4.07 5.84
C LYS A 279 -19.48 -2.69 5.63
N ASN A 280 -19.92 -2.06 6.71
CA ASN A 280 -20.50 -0.73 6.66
C ASN A 280 -19.46 0.31 6.24
N TYR A 281 -18.25 0.24 6.78
CA TYR A 281 -17.12 1.09 6.41
C TYR A 281 -16.78 0.98 4.91
N LEU A 282 -16.56 -0.24 4.41
CA LEU A 282 -16.29 -0.51 3.00
C LEU A 282 -17.45 -0.09 2.09
N SER A 283 -18.68 -0.07 2.58
CA SER A 283 -19.83 0.40 1.80
C SER A 283 -19.73 1.88 1.48
N VAL A 284 -19.10 2.70 2.33
CA VAL A 284 -18.97 4.16 2.18
C VAL A 284 -17.56 4.69 1.91
N LEU A 285 -16.54 3.85 2.06
CA LEU A 285 -15.16 4.22 1.78
C LEU A 285 -14.97 4.66 0.31
N GLU A 286 -14.25 5.76 0.11
CA GLU A 286 -13.76 6.22 -1.18
C GLU A 286 -12.38 6.88 -1.07
N TYR A 287 -11.49 6.55 -2.01
CA TYR A 287 -10.14 7.11 -2.15
C TYR A 287 -10.08 8.24 -3.18
N GLY A 288 -11.18 8.43 -3.93
CA GLY A 288 -11.26 9.39 -5.01
C GLY A 288 -10.41 8.95 -6.20
N ASN A 289 -9.90 9.92 -6.93
CA ASN A 289 -9.00 9.73 -8.07
C ASN A 289 -7.62 10.37 -7.82
N ILE A 290 -7.18 10.33 -6.56
CA ILE A 290 -5.82 10.72 -6.17
C ILE A 290 -4.85 9.70 -6.76
N ASN A 291 -3.86 10.17 -7.53
CA ASN A 291 -2.84 9.32 -8.16
C ASN A 291 -1.41 9.65 -7.70
N TYR A 292 -1.29 10.28 -6.53
CA TYR A 292 -0.04 10.74 -5.93
C TYR A 292 0.00 10.45 -4.43
N GLY A 293 1.20 10.56 -3.83
CA GLY A 293 1.36 10.48 -2.36
C GLY A 293 1.20 9.06 -1.80
N ASP A 294 1.60 8.03 -2.56
CA ASP A 294 1.62 6.63 -2.13
C ASP A 294 0.27 6.08 -1.62
N ILE A 295 -0.85 6.63 -2.12
CA ILE A 295 -2.22 6.21 -1.77
C ILE A 295 -2.48 4.70 -1.92
N THR A 296 -1.69 4.02 -2.78
CA THR A 296 -1.71 2.56 -2.93
C THR A 296 -1.45 1.83 -1.61
N ARG A 297 -0.69 2.42 -0.68
CA ARG A 297 -0.41 1.86 0.64
C ARG A 297 -1.66 1.83 1.52
N ASP A 298 -2.46 2.89 1.50
CA ASP A 298 -3.70 2.97 2.26
C ASP A 298 -4.76 2.02 1.67
N ILE A 299 -4.88 1.98 0.34
CA ILE A 299 -5.75 1.03 -0.37
C ILE A 299 -5.36 -0.41 -0.02
N GLY A 300 -4.07 -0.72 -0.07
CA GLY A 300 -3.52 -2.02 0.27
C GLY A 300 -3.80 -2.41 1.72
N HIS A 301 -3.66 -1.47 2.66
CA HIS A 301 -3.95 -1.73 4.07
C HIS A 301 -5.43 -2.10 4.30
N THR A 302 -6.37 -1.43 3.62
CA THR A 302 -7.79 -1.80 3.67
C THR A 302 -8.03 -3.21 3.12
N ILE A 303 -7.38 -3.57 2.01
CA ILE A 303 -7.44 -4.93 1.45
C ILE A 303 -6.92 -5.94 2.47
N TYR A 304 -5.78 -5.64 3.10
CA TYR A 304 -5.17 -6.48 4.12
C TYR A 304 -6.10 -6.69 5.34
N VAL A 305 -6.65 -5.62 5.90
CA VAL A 305 -7.59 -5.71 7.04
C VAL A 305 -8.86 -6.47 6.66
N SER A 306 -9.36 -6.25 5.43
CA SER A 306 -10.50 -7.00 4.91
C SER A 306 -10.20 -8.49 4.78
N ALA A 307 -8.99 -8.86 4.33
CA ALA A 307 -8.54 -10.24 4.24
C ALA A 307 -8.40 -10.89 5.63
N LEU A 308 -7.89 -10.17 6.63
CA LEU A 308 -7.83 -10.65 8.02
C LEU A 308 -9.24 -10.97 8.54
N VAL A 309 -10.21 -10.06 8.38
CA VAL A 309 -11.60 -10.31 8.81
C VAL A 309 -12.23 -11.46 8.03
N TYR A 310 -11.97 -11.54 6.72
CA TYR A 310 -12.48 -12.62 5.88
C TYR A 310 -12.00 -13.99 6.35
N ASP A 311 -10.70 -14.10 6.66
CA ASP A 311 -10.06 -15.34 7.08
C ASP A 311 -10.38 -15.70 8.53
N TRP A 312 -10.15 -14.77 9.45
CA TRP A 312 -10.28 -15.02 10.89
C TRP A 312 -11.74 -15.15 11.35
N CYS A 313 -12.66 -14.41 10.72
CA CYS A 313 -14.08 -14.47 11.03
C CYS A 313 -14.87 -15.32 10.03
N ASN A 314 -14.21 -16.18 9.24
CA ASN A 314 -14.83 -16.91 8.14
C ASN A 314 -16.07 -17.73 8.55
N GLY A 315 -15.99 -18.39 9.71
CA GLY A 315 -17.07 -19.21 10.28
C GLY A 315 -18.31 -18.40 10.71
N LEU A 316 -18.19 -17.07 10.82
CA LEU A 316 -19.31 -16.17 11.09
C LEU A 316 -19.90 -15.58 9.81
N LEU A 317 -19.12 -15.39 8.74
CA LEU A 317 -19.58 -14.70 7.54
C LEU A 317 -20.70 -15.47 6.83
N THR A 318 -21.78 -14.76 6.48
CA THR A 318 -22.80 -15.29 5.57
C THR A 318 -22.27 -15.35 4.14
N LYS A 319 -22.92 -16.13 3.26
CA LYS A 319 -22.55 -16.19 1.82
C LYS A 319 -22.57 -14.81 1.16
N GLN A 320 -23.54 -13.97 1.52
CA GLN A 320 -23.65 -12.61 0.99
C GLN A 320 -22.50 -11.71 1.49
N GLU A 321 -22.14 -11.81 2.77
CA GLU A 321 -21.02 -11.03 3.33
C GLU A 321 -19.68 -11.46 2.73
N LYS A 322 -19.46 -12.77 2.52
CA LYS A 322 -18.28 -13.27 1.79
C LYS A 322 -18.20 -12.67 0.39
N LYS A 323 -19.30 -12.71 -0.36
CA LYS A 323 -19.38 -12.11 -1.70
C LYS A 323 -19.09 -10.60 -1.68
N GLN A 324 -19.67 -9.85 -0.74
CA GLN A 324 -19.46 -8.40 -0.64
C GLN A 324 -18.00 -8.04 -0.31
N LEU A 325 -17.38 -8.74 0.62
CA LEU A 325 -15.97 -8.52 0.96
C LEU A 325 -15.06 -8.88 -0.22
N TYR A 326 -15.31 -10.01 -0.90
CA TYR A 326 -14.60 -10.38 -2.13
C TYR A 326 -14.70 -9.28 -3.19
N GLU A 327 -15.92 -8.85 -3.54
CA GLU A 327 -16.15 -7.83 -4.57
C GLU A 327 -15.45 -6.52 -4.21
N ARG A 328 -15.48 -6.12 -2.92
CA ARG A 328 -14.81 -4.88 -2.49
C ARG A 328 -13.29 -4.99 -2.50
N MET A 329 -12.70 -6.08 -2.03
CA MET A 329 -11.25 -6.26 -2.12
C MET A 329 -10.78 -6.28 -3.59
N MET A 330 -11.52 -6.94 -4.48
CA MET A 330 -11.21 -6.96 -5.91
C MET A 330 -11.37 -5.59 -6.58
N ASP A 331 -12.37 -4.80 -6.20
CA ASP A 331 -12.52 -3.42 -6.69
C ASP A 331 -11.37 -2.51 -6.21
N LEU A 332 -10.97 -2.63 -4.94
CA LEU A 332 -9.81 -1.90 -4.39
C LEU A 332 -8.50 -2.33 -5.07
N SER A 333 -8.31 -3.61 -5.36
CA SER A 333 -7.09 -4.12 -6.03
C SER A 333 -6.84 -3.44 -7.39
N ARG A 334 -7.90 -3.05 -8.11
CA ARG A 334 -7.79 -2.34 -9.40
C ARG A 334 -7.28 -0.92 -9.26
N LYS A 335 -7.53 -0.29 -8.10
CA LYS A 335 -7.10 1.07 -7.76
C LYS A 335 -5.66 1.15 -7.27
N MET A 336 -5.05 0.01 -6.96
CA MET A 336 -3.64 -0.08 -6.57
C MET A 336 -2.72 0.23 -7.76
N SER A 337 -1.50 0.69 -7.49
CA SER A 337 -0.55 1.13 -8.54
C SER A 337 -0.17 0.00 -9.50
N ILE A 338 -0.03 -1.23 -8.99
CA ILE A 338 0.21 -2.44 -9.79
C ILE A 338 -1.00 -2.85 -10.66
N GLY A 339 -2.18 -2.31 -10.35
CA GLY A 339 -3.45 -2.61 -11.01
C GLY A 339 -3.95 -4.03 -10.81
N TRP A 340 -5.02 -4.39 -11.54
CA TRP A 340 -5.52 -5.76 -11.61
C TRP A 340 -5.92 -6.15 -13.04
N PRO A 341 -5.39 -7.25 -13.61
CA PRO A 341 -4.36 -8.16 -13.08
C PRO A 341 -3.04 -7.44 -12.68
N PRO A 342 -2.30 -7.95 -11.68
CA PRO A 342 -1.23 -7.20 -11.00
C PRO A 342 0.11 -7.25 -11.75
N PHE A 343 0.13 -6.82 -13.01
CA PHE A 343 1.32 -6.92 -13.88
C PHE A 343 1.76 -5.56 -14.48
N LYS A 344 1.32 -4.42 -13.91
CA LYS A 344 1.79 -3.09 -14.38
C LYS A 344 3.20 -2.73 -13.89
N GLU A 345 3.60 -3.30 -12.76
CA GLU A 345 4.87 -3.03 -12.10
C GLU A 345 5.60 -4.35 -11.82
N SER A 346 6.93 -4.29 -11.78
CA SER A 346 7.78 -5.42 -11.44
C SER A 346 7.84 -5.62 -9.92
N ILE A 347 7.65 -6.83 -9.41
CA ILE A 347 7.75 -7.12 -7.97
C ILE A 347 9.17 -7.02 -7.39
N VAL A 348 10.22 -7.01 -8.22
CA VAL A 348 11.60 -7.04 -7.69
C VAL A 348 12.11 -5.70 -7.14
N ASN A 349 11.51 -4.57 -7.55
CA ASN A 349 11.86 -3.19 -7.15
C ASN A 349 10.62 -2.27 -7.25
N GLY A 350 10.62 -1.06 -6.68
CA GLY A 350 9.48 -0.12 -6.78
C GLY A 350 8.26 -0.54 -5.93
N HIS A 351 7.12 0.12 -6.04
CA HIS A 351 6.00 -0.07 -5.08
C HIS A 351 5.46 -1.52 -5.03
N ALA A 352 5.48 -2.26 -6.14
CA ALA A 352 5.17 -3.69 -6.14
C ALA A 352 6.05 -4.54 -5.20
N ALA A 353 7.30 -4.13 -4.96
CA ALA A 353 8.20 -4.77 -4.00
C ALA A 353 7.93 -4.39 -2.53
N GLU A 354 6.90 -3.58 -2.25
CA GLU A 354 6.50 -3.16 -0.90
C GLU A 354 5.29 -4.00 -0.42
N ALA A 355 4.44 -3.39 0.42
CA ALA A 355 3.25 -4.04 1.00
C ALA A 355 2.26 -4.54 -0.06
N GLN A 356 2.13 -3.80 -1.17
CA GLN A 356 1.08 -4.01 -2.18
C GLN A 356 0.97 -5.47 -2.63
N VAL A 357 2.08 -6.13 -2.96
CA VAL A 357 2.06 -7.56 -3.30
C VAL A 357 2.42 -8.42 -2.10
N ASN A 358 3.52 -8.11 -1.41
CA ASN A 358 4.08 -8.99 -0.38
C ASN A 358 3.22 -9.16 0.88
N ARG A 359 2.26 -8.26 1.11
CA ARG A 359 1.30 -8.37 2.21
C ARG A 359 -0.12 -8.28 1.70
N ASP A 360 -0.49 -7.24 0.98
CA ASP A 360 -1.89 -6.85 0.79
C ASP A 360 -2.62 -7.77 -0.20
N LEU A 361 -2.16 -7.84 -1.44
CA LEU A 361 -2.74 -8.73 -2.46
C LEU A 361 -2.48 -10.21 -2.13
N LEU A 362 -1.31 -10.55 -1.58
CA LEU A 362 -1.04 -11.92 -1.12
C LEU A 362 -2.06 -12.34 -0.05
N SER A 363 -2.25 -11.53 0.99
CA SER A 363 -3.23 -11.78 2.05
C SER A 363 -4.64 -11.96 1.50
N MET A 364 -5.10 -11.03 0.66
CA MET A 364 -6.39 -11.13 -0.02
C MET A 364 -6.53 -12.47 -0.76
N SER A 365 -5.52 -12.80 -1.58
CA SER A 365 -5.55 -13.97 -2.44
C SER A 365 -5.55 -15.30 -1.68
N ILE A 366 -4.86 -15.36 -0.53
CA ILE A 366 -4.89 -16.50 0.39
C ILE A 366 -6.28 -16.63 1.02
N ALA A 367 -6.85 -15.52 1.51
CA ALA A 367 -8.15 -15.54 2.18
C ALA A 367 -9.27 -16.00 1.22
N ILE A 368 -9.33 -15.48 0.00
CA ILE A 368 -10.44 -15.74 -0.94
C ILE A 368 -10.24 -16.97 -1.83
N TYR A 369 -9.17 -17.75 -1.66
CA TYR A 369 -8.75 -18.81 -2.57
C TYR A 369 -9.86 -19.81 -2.97
N GLU A 370 -10.67 -20.26 -2.00
CA GLU A 370 -11.79 -21.19 -2.25
C GLU A 370 -12.89 -20.59 -3.12
N GLN A 371 -13.08 -19.28 -3.03
CA GLN A 371 -14.07 -18.56 -3.83
C GLN A 371 -13.53 -18.25 -5.23
N ASP A 372 -12.26 -17.89 -5.32
CA ASP A 372 -11.59 -17.55 -6.56
C ASP A 372 -10.07 -17.84 -6.46
N PRO A 373 -9.56 -18.87 -7.16
CA PRO A 373 -8.14 -19.22 -7.13
C PRO A 373 -7.28 -18.31 -8.04
N ILE A 374 -7.88 -17.52 -8.94
CA ILE A 374 -7.15 -16.69 -9.91
C ILE A 374 -6.28 -15.63 -9.21
N PRO A 375 -6.79 -14.88 -8.20
CA PRO A 375 -5.95 -13.95 -7.45
C PRO A 375 -4.69 -14.60 -6.89
N TYR A 376 -4.80 -15.80 -6.32
CA TYR A 376 -3.65 -16.49 -5.73
C TYR A 376 -2.68 -16.95 -6.80
N LYS A 377 -3.19 -17.45 -7.94
CA LYS A 377 -2.35 -17.80 -9.08
C LYS A 377 -1.46 -16.63 -9.52
N TYR A 378 -2.01 -15.42 -9.62
CA TYR A 378 -1.25 -14.25 -10.07
C TYR A 378 -0.27 -13.74 -9.00
N THR A 379 -0.71 -13.62 -7.75
CA THR A 379 0.15 -13.11 -6.66
C THR A 379 1.26 -14.11 -6.31
N SER A 380 0.96 -15.42 -6.28
CA SER A 380 1.96 -16.45 -6.05
C SER A 380 2.95 -16.56 -7.20
N TYR A 381 2.57 -16.31 -8.45
CA TYR A 381 3.53 -16.25 -9.56
C TYR A 381 4.56 -15.14 -9.33
N LEU A 382 4.10 -13.91 -9.06
CA LEU A 382 5.00 -12.78 -8.81
C LEU A 382 5.99 -13.12 -7.67
N ILE A 383 5.51 -13.75 -6.60
CA ILE A 383 6.39 -14.04 -5.45
C ILE A 383 7.28 -15.25 -5.72
N LEU A 384 6.73 -16.40 -6.10
CA LEU A 384 7.46 -17.66 -6.20
C LEU A 384 8.34 -17.76 -7.44
N GLU A 385 7.93 -17.15 -8.55
CA GLU A 385 8.64 -17.26 -9.84
C GLU A 385 9.51 -16.04 -10.15
N GLU A 386 9.20 -14.86 -9.61
CA GLU A 386 10.00 -13.65 -9.84
C GLU A 386 10.79 -13.21 -8.60
N LEU A 387 10.12 -12.95 -7.48
CA LEU A 387 10.76 -12.40 -6.29
C LEU A 387 11.70 -13.39 -5.61
N VAL A 388 11.24 -14.61 -5.33
CA VAL A 388 12.00 -15.64 -4.61
C VAL A 388 13.31 -15.98 -5.34
N PRO A 389 13.33 -16.27 -6.67
CA PRO A 389 14.57 -16.52 -7.39
C PRO A 389 15.51 -15.31 -7.40
N MET A 390 14.96 -14.11 -7.57
CA MET A 390 15.74 -12.88 -7.51
C MET A 390 16.40 -12.70 -6.15
N ARG A 391 15.68 -12.91 -5.04
CA ARG A 391 16.23 -12.78 -3.69
C ARG A 391 17.16 -13.91 -3.32
N ARG A 392 16.92 -15.13 -3.79
CA ARG A 392 17.88 -16.24 -3.70
C ARG A 392 19.25 -15.85 -4.29
N PHE A 393 19.28 -15.21 -5.46
CA PHE A 393 20.53 -14.71 -6.04
C PHE A 393 21.09 -13.52 -5.25
N GLN A 394 20.28 -12.49 -5.01
CA GLN A 394 20.72 -11.25 -4.39
C GLN A 394 21.26 -11.45 -2.98
N TYR A 395 20.56 -12.24 -2.16
CA TYR A 395 20.88 -12.44 -0.75
C TYR A 395 21.99 -13.46 -0.52
N GLN A 396 22.60 -14.02 -1.58
CA GLN A 396 23.96 -14.57 -1.47
C GLN A 396 24.91 -13.55 -0.87
N SER A 397 24.65 -12.27 -1.13
CA SER A 397 25.21 -11.18 -0.36
C SER A 397 24.28 -10.73 0.76
N ALA A 398 24.75 -10.84 2.00
CA ALA A 398 24.05 -10.37 3.19
C ALA A 398 24.16 -8.83 3.33
N ARG A 399 23.77 -8.11 2.28
CA ARG A 399 23.64 -6.64 2.22
C ARG A 399 22.49 -6.26 1.26
N PRO A 400 21.55 -5.42 1.70
CA PRO A 400 20.46 -4.97 0.85
C PRO A 400 20.99 -4.13 -0.33
N ASN A 401 20.26 -4.12 -1.44
CA ASN A 401 20.60 -3.31 -2.62
C ASN A 401 20.05 -1.88 -2.55
N GLN A 402 19.10 -1.57 -1.65
CA GLN A 402 18.44 -0.25 -1.55
C GLN A 402 18.95 0.59 -0.38
N GLY A 403 20.20 0.38 0.04
CA GLY A 403 20.80 1.12 1.14
C GLY A 403 20.20 0.78 2.51
N VAL A 404 20.57 1.58 3.51
CA VAL A 404 20.26 1.28 4.91
C VAL A 404 18.78 1.41 5.24
N ASP A 405 18.11 2.41 4.65
CA ASP A 405 16.74 2.78 4.97
C ASP A 405 15.73 2.05 4.08
N TYR A 406 15.79 2.29 2.77
CA TYR A 406 14.90 1.61 1.83
C TYR A 406 15.18 0.11 1.77
N GLY A 407 16.42 -0.34 1.99
CA GLY A 407 16.74 -1.76 2.10
C GLY A 407 15.97 -2.44 3.24
N ALA A 408 15.95 -1.83 4.42
CA ALA A 408 15.21 -2.38 5.56
C ALA A 408 13.69 -2.32 5.30
N TYR A 409 13.22 -1.22 4.72
CA TYR A 409 11.81 -1.06 4.37
C TYR A 409 11.34 -2.11 3.35
N ARG A 410 12.12 -2.40 2.30
CA ARG A 410 11.78 -3.45 1.31
C ARG A 410 11.82 -4.83 1.94
N HIS A 411 12.91 -5.15 2.64
CA HIS A 411 13.11 -6.44 3.30
C HIS A 411 11.98 -6.78 4.27
N MET A 412 11.49 -5.80 5.04
CA MET A 412 10.34 -5.97 5.94
C MET A 412 9.10 -6.50 5.20
N TRP A 413 8.82 -6.02 4.00
CA TRP A 413 7.69 -6.48 3.21
C TRP A 413 7.92 -7.89 2.67
N GLU A 414 9.12 -8.20 2.19
CA GLU A 414 9.48 -9.55 1.75
C GLU A 414 9.36 -10.58 2.89
N MET A 415 9.71 -10.17 4.11
CA MET A 415 9.50 -10.98 5.30
C MET A 415 8.01 -11.20 5.64
N ASN A 416 7.12 -10.25 5.32
CA ASN A 416 5.67 -10.51 5.41
C ASN A 416 5.27 -11.66 4.46
N ALA A 417 5.75 -11.66 3.21
CA ALA A 417 5.50 -12.76 2.29
C ALA A 417 6.07 -14.09 2.80
N ALA A 418 7.32 -14.09 3.27
CA ALA A 418 7.96 -15.28 3.84
C ALA A 418 7.13 -15.89 4.99
N TRP A 419 6.65 -15.04 5.91
CA TRP A 419 5.79 -15.46 7.00
C TRP A 419 4.43 -15.96 6.54
N LEU A 420 3.77 -15.27 5.61
CA LEU A 420 2.46 -15.68 5.11
C LEU A 420 2.53 -17.06 4.45
N PHE A 421 3.54 -17.32 3.61
CA PHE A 421 3.76 -18.66 3.04
C PHE A 421 4.07 -19.71 4.11
N TYR A 422 4.94 -19.39 5.07
CA TYR A 422 5.31 -20.31 6.14
C TYR A 422 4.11 -20.67 7.03
N ARG A 423 3.30 -19.69 7.43
CA ARG A 423 2.10 -19.90 8.26
C ARG A 423 0.98 -20.62 7.51
N MET A 424 0.84 -20.35 6.22
CA MET A 424 -0.17 -21.01 5.39
C MET A 424 0.18 -22.47 5.09
N SER A 425 1.46 -22.77 4.77
CA SER A 425 1.85 -24.06 4.19
C SER A 425 2.82 -24.90 5.03
N GLY A 426 3.38 -24.34 6.10
CA GLY A 426 4.49 -24.94 6.85
C GLY A 426 5.83 -24.91 6.11
N ARG A 427 5.91 -24.30 4.91
CA ARG A 427 7.12 -24.27 4.08
C ARG A 427 7.74 -22.89 4.04
N GLN A 428 9.05 -22.84 4.25
CA GLN A 428 9.85 -21.65 4.00
C GLN A 428 10.17 -21.58 2.50
N VAL A 429 9.58 -20.62 1.80
CA VAL A 429 9.73 -20.50 0.32
C VAL A 429 10.92 -19.65 -0.11
N PHE A 430 11.43 -18.80 0.78
CA PHE A 430 12.68 -18.07 0.58
C PHE A 430 13.85 -18.90 1.09
N ASP A 431 15.00 -18.82 0.40
CA ASP A 431 16.25 -19.43 0.84
C ASP A 431 16.70 -18.88 2.20
N ASP A 432 17.41 -19.71 2.97
CA ASP A 432 17.92 -19.36 4.32
C ASP A 432 18.81 -18.12 4.34
N ASN A 433 19.33 -17.69 3.19
CA ASN A 433 20.14 -16.49 3.08
C ASN A 433 19.39 -15.20 3.48
N ILE A 434 18.06 -15.18 3.39
CA ILE A 434 17.21 -14.08 3.87
C ILE A 434 17.41 -13.80 5.37
N LYS A 435 17.69 -14.85 6.17
CA LYS A 435 17.91 -14.76 7.62
C LYS A 435 19.24 -14.08 7.98
N LYS A 436 20.15 -13.91 7.00
CA LYS A 436 21.48 -13.29 7.22
C LYS A 436 21.48 -11.80 6.95
N LEU A 437 20.52 -11.27 6.18
CA LEU A 437 20.43 -9.84 5.91
C LEU A 437 20.40 -8.95 7.16
N PRO A 438 19.68 -9.31 8.26
CA PRO A 438 19.64 -8.51 9.48
C PRO A 438 21.03 -8.16 10.03
N LEU A 439 22.02 -9.03 9.78
CA LEU A 439 23.39 -8.82 10.19
C LEU A 439 23.99 -7.55 9.59
N TYR A 440 23.64 -7.19 8.35
CA TYR A 440 24.12 -5.95 7.73
C TYR A 440 23.85 -4.73 8.60
N TRP A 441 22.60 -4.52 9.03
CA TRP A 441 22.24 -3.38 9.88
C TRP A 441 22.90 -3.47 11.25
N MET A 442 23.06 -4.68 11.79
CA MET A 442 23.76 -4.89 13.06
C MET A 442 25.24 -4.50 12.96
N TYR A 443 25.91 -4.87 11.88
CA TYR A 443 27.31 -4.53 11.59
C TYR A 443 27.51 -3.07 11.20
N MET A 444 26.49 -2.42 10.64
CA MET A 444 26.51 -0.99 10.30
C MET A 444 26.16 -0.07 11.49
N ARG A 445 25.77 -0.64 12.64
CA ARG A 445 25.41 0.10 13.86
C ARG A 445 26.63 0.78 14.49
N LEU A 446 26.53 2.10 14.64
CA LEU A 446 27.49 2.91 15.38
C LEU A 446 27.16 2.89 16.89
N PRO A 447 28.14 3.07 17.79
CA PRO A 447 27.90 3.05 19.23
C PRO A 447 26.94 4.11 19.77
N ASN A 448 26.69 5.18 19.01
CA ASN A 448 25.71 6.21 19.34
C ASN A 448 24.28 5.88 18.90
N GLY A 449 24.01 4.65 18.44
CA GLY A 449 22.70 4.20 17.99
C GLY A 449 22.36 4.56 16.53
N ARG A 450 23.22 5.27 15.81
CA ARG A 450 23.03 5.56 14.37
C ARG A 450 23.53 4.42 13.49
N LEU A 451 23.17 4.45 12.20
CA LEU A 451 23.74 3.58 11.18
C LEU A 451 24.64 4.39 10.25
N PHE A 452 25.64 3.75 9.65
CA PHE A 452 26.32 4.31 8.49
C PHE A 452 25.33 4.61 7.37
N ARG A 453 25.58 5.70 6.63
CA ARG A 453 24.74 6.10 5.51
C ARG A 453 25.10 5.29 4.26
N ASP A 454 24.09 4.66 3.68
CA ASP A 454 24.19 3.92 2.42
C ASP A 454 22.89 4.07 1.64
N GLY A 455 22.99 4.37 0.35
CA GLY A 455 21.86 4.68 -0.53
C GLY A 455 21.05 5.91 -0.10
N ASP A 456 19.81 6.00 -0.58
CA ASP A 456 18.87 7.03 -0.16
C ASP A 456 18.46 6.84 1.31
N VAL A 457 18.60 7.91 2.09
CA VAL A 457 18.24 7.97 3.50
C VAL A 457 17.06 8.92 3.67
N PHE A 458 16.01 8.47 4.36
CA PHE A 458 14.83 9.30 4.68
C PHE A 458 14.64 9.49 6.19
N ARG A 459 15.28 8.65 7.02
CA ARG A 459 15.28 8.82 8.47
C ARG A 459 16.42 9.76 8.87
N GLU A 460 16.09 11.03 9.05
CA GLU A 460 17.03 11.99 9.60
C GLU A 460 17.02 11.95 11.13
N ALA A 461 18.21 11.88 11.74
CA ALA A 461 18.36 12.13 13.16
C ALA A 461 17.97 13.60 13.43
N THR A 462 16.84 13.81 14.10
CA THR A 462 16.50 15.13 14.64
C THR A 462 17.66 15.57 15.54
N ARG A 463 18.31 16.68 15.21
CA ARG A 463 19.58 17.17 15.79
C ARG A 463 19.55 17.40 17.32
N MET A 464 18.45 17.14 18.01
CA MET A 464 18.20 17.60 19.39
C MET A 464 17.76 16.51 20.38
N LYS A 465 17.66 15.23 20.00
CA LYS A 465 17.35 14.13 20.93
C LYS A 465 18.27 12.91 20.70
N PRO A 466 18.57 12.11 21.74
CA PRO A 466 19.15 10.78 21.55
C PRO A 466 18.29 9.99 20.57
N TYR A 467 18.87 9.54 19.47
CA TYR A 467 18.17 8.88 18.37
C TYR A 467 18.78 7.51 18.13
N TYR A 468 17.97 6.46 18.29
CA TYR A 468 18.35 5.09 17.94
C TYR A 468 17.69 4.74 16.61
N TRP A 469 18.50 4.53 15.56
CA TRP A 469 17.98 4.29 14.21
C TRP A 469 17.44 2.87 14.09
N GLY A 470 16.12 2.70 14.09
CA GLY A 470 15.53 1.36 14.14
C GLY A 470 14.49 1.08 13.08
N GLN A 471 14.32 -0.20 12.75
CA GLN A 471 13.23 -0.75 11.94
C GLN A 471 12.65 -1.95 12.73
N PRO A 472 11.95 -1.69 13.86
CA PRO A 472 11.61 -2.74 14.81
C PRO A 472 10.62 -3.77 14.26
N GLU A 473 9.73 -3.40 13.33
CA GLU A 473 8.83 -4.37 12.68
C GLU A 473 9.61 -5.37 11.81
N MET A 474 10.61 -4.90 11.06
CA MET A 474 11.54 -5.76 10.32
C MET A 474 12.22 -6.75 11.28
N LEU A 475 12.78 -6.25 12.38
CA LEU A 475 13.44 -7.11 13.36
C LEU A 475 12.50 -8.13 14.01
N LEU A 476 11.24 -7.75 14.30
CA LEU A 476 10.24 -8.71 14.79
C LEU A 476 10.10 -9.89 13.84
N LEU A 477 9.89 -9.58 12.55
CA LEU A 477 9.73 -10.59 11.51
C LEU A 477 11.00 -11.47 11.43
N ASP A 478 12.18 -10.86 11.44
CA ASP A 478 13.46 -11.56 11.30
C ASP A 478 13.79 -12.45 12.49
N TYR A 479 13.74 -11.93 13.72
CA TYR A 479 14.15 -12.71 14.91
C TYR A 479 13.17 -13.84 15.18
N CYS A 480 11.87 -13.64 14.93
CA CYS A 480 10.89 -14.71 15.09
C CYS A 480 11.09 -15.81 14.04
N TYR A 481 11.55 -15.45 12.83
CA TYR A 481 11.67 -16.39 11.70
C TYR A 481 12.99 -17.18 11.76
N SER A 482 14.01 -16.58 12.37
CA SER A 482 15.35 -17.17 12.54
C SER A 482 15.64 -17.67 13.96
N GLU A 483 14.72 -17.44 14.91
CA GLU A 483 14.89 -17.70 16.34
C GLU A 483 16.16 -17.06 16.94
N ASN A 484 16.53 -15.87 16.44
CA ASN A 484 17.77 -15.21 16.78
C ASN A 484 17.64 -14.32 18.04
N ALA A 485 18.19 -14.79 19.15
CA ALA A 485 18.18 -14.08 20.45
C ALA A 485 18.82 -12.68 20.41
N ILE A 486 19.80 -12.46 19.53
CA ILE A 486 20.55 -11.20 19.43
C ILE A 486 19.74 -10.16 18.65
N LEU A 487 19.04 -10.60 17.59
CA LEU A 487 18.07 -9.75 16.91
C LEU A 487 16.87 -9.42 17.80
N LYS A 488 16.46 -10.33 18.71
CA LYS A 488 15.45 -10.01 19.73
C LYS A 488 15.94 -8.93 20.71
N ALA A 489 17.20 -8.99 21.15
CA ALA A 489 17.78 -7.93 21.99
C ALA A 489 17.81 -6.58 21.25
N GLU A 490 18.19 -6.57 19.98
CA GLU A 490 18.18 -5.36 19.15
C GLU A 490 16.74 -4.82 18.92
N PHE A 491 15.75 -5.69 18.73
CA PHE A 491 14.34 -5.31 18.66
C PHE A 491 13.88 -4.60 19.95
N GLN A 492 14.24 -5.13 21.12
CA GLN A 492 13.93 -4.52 22.40
C GLN A 492 14.63 -3.17 22.58
N ARG A 493 15.90 -3.09 22.17
CA ARG A 493 16.68 -1.84 22.20
C ARG A 493 16.07 -0.74 21.34
N GLN A 494 15.41 -1.11 20.24
CA GLN A 494 14.68 -0.19 19.36
C GLN A 494 13.28 0.20 19.88
N GLY A 495 12.85 -0.31 21.03
CA GLY A 495 11.56 0.01 21.66
C GLY A 495 10.40 -0.86 21.19
N GLY A 496 10.65 -1.90 20.39
CA GLY A 496 9.63 -2.80 19.86
C GLY A 496 8.63 -2.14 18.91
N ILE A 497 7.42 -2.73 18.80
CA ILE A 497 6.34 -2.25 17.91
C ILE A 497 5.02 -1.99 18.66
N PRO A 498 4.96 -0.98 19.56
CA PRO A 498 3.75 -0.69 20.33
C PRO A 498 2.54 -0.35 19.45
N ASP A 499 2.76 0.16 18.23
CA ASP A 499 1.70 0.57 17.31
C ASP A 499 1.08 -0.60 16.53
N ASN A 500 1.72 -1.77 16.52
CA ASN A 500 1.24 -2.99 15.85
C ASN A 500 1.26 -4.20 16.82
N PRO A 501 0.43 -4.16 17.88
CA PRO A 501 0.41 -5.18 18.93
C PRO A 501 -0.09 -6.55 18.43
N ILE A 502 -0.86 -6.57 17.35
CA ILE A 502 -1.42 -7.80 16.78
C ILE A 502 -0.33 -8.63 16.10
N LEU A 503 0.51 -8.00 15.24
CA LEU A 503 1.64 -8.70 14.63
C LEU A 503 2.63 -9.19 15.70
N PHE A 504 2.86 -8.39 16.74
CA PHE A 504 3.67 -8.79 17.89
C PHE A 504 3.15 -10.07 18.55
N LEU A 505 1.85 -10.12 18.88
CA LEU A 505 1.23 -11.28 19.52
C LEU A 505 1.16 -12.51 18.60
N LEU A 506 1.05 -12.31 17.29
CA LEU A 506 1.05 -13.39 16.30
C LEU A 506 2.40 -14.12 16.21
N LEU A 507 3.51 -13.42 16.43
CA LEU A 507 4.85 -13.93 16.13
C LEU A 507 5.72 -14.13 17.35
N ASN A 508 5.70 -13.21 18.32
CA ASN A 508 6.68 -13.19 19.39
C ASN A 508 6.66 -14.50 20.20
N ASN A 509 7.86 -15.06 20.38
CA ASN A 509 8.11 -16.15 21.30
C ASN A 509 8.69 -15.60 22.62
N PRO A 510 7.92 -15.58 23.72
CA PRO A 510 8.40 -15.08 25.01
C PRO A 510 9.48 -15.98 25.65
N GLU A 511 9.61 -17.23 25.19
CA GLU A 511 10.64 -18.15 25.68
C GLU A 511 12.02 -17.92 25.03
N LEU A 512 12.07 -17.21 23.90
CA LEU A 512 13.33 -16.79 23.30
C LEU A 512 13.92 -15.67 24.18
N ILE A 513 14.96 -15.98 24.94
CA ILE A 513 15.61 -15.01 25.83
C ILE A 513 16.55 -14.12 24.99
N PRO A 514 16.41 -12.78 25.05
CA PRO A 514 17.30 -11.87 24.32
C PRO A 514 18.75 -12.02 24.81
N SER A 515 19.70 -11.95 23.88
CA SER A 515 21.14 -12.03 24.19
C SER A 515 21.87 -10.78 23.71
N GLU A 516 22.69 -10.19 24.59
CA GLU A 516 23.63 -9.12 24.25
C GLU A 516 25.09 -9.63 24.16
N ASP A 517 25.26 -10.95 24.03
CA ASP A 517 26.58 -11.55 23.83
C ASP A 517 27.00 -11.46 22.35
N TYR A 518 27.85 -10.48 22.05
CA TYR A 518 28.42 -10.29 20.72
C TYR A 518 29.80 -10.94 20.55
N SER A 519 30.31 -11.67 21.56
CA SER A 519 31.68 -12.19 21.57
C SER A 519 31.98 -13.15 20.41
N HIS A 520 30.94 -13.79 19.87
CA HIS A 520 31.04 -14.72 18.76
C HIS A 520 30.98 -14.06 17.37
N PHE A 521 30.68 -12.76 17.27
CA PHE A 521 30.63 -12.08 15.98
C PHE A 521 32.02 -11.65 15.52
N PRO A 522 32.47 -12.07 14.33
CA PRO A 522 33.70 -11.59 13.73
C PRO A 522 33.74 -10.08 13.66
N LEU A 523 34.91 -9.49 13.89
CA LEU A 523 35.13 -8.06 13.72
C LEU A 523 35.18 -7.63 12.24
N ALA A 524 35.32 -8.58 11.31
CA ALA A 524 35.25 -8.33 9.88
C ALA A 524 34.13 -9.18 9.26
N PHE A 525 33.25 -8.54 8.49
CA PHE A 525 32.09 -9.15 7.85
C PHE A 525 32.09 -8.82 6.36
N SER A 526 32.40 -9.82 5.54
CA SER A 526 32.25 -9.72 4.09
C SER A 526 30.82 -10.06 3.69
N THR A 527 30.23 -9.22 2.85
CA THR A 527 28.89 -9.44 2.31
C THR A 527 28.92 -10.23 1.02
N GLY A 528 30.06 -10.78 0.55
CA GLY A 528 30.11 -11.59 -0.69
C GLY A 528 30.16 -10.77 -1.98
N ASN A 529 29.79 -11.37 -3.12
CA ASN A 529 30.11 -10.84 -4.46
C ASN A 529 28.96 -10.10 -5.17
N VAL A 530 27.72 -10.21 -4.72
CA VAL A 530 26.56 -9.64 -5.44
C VAL A 530 26.35 -8.17 -5.09
N THR A 531 26.36 -7.81 -3.80
CA THR A 531 26.31 -6.42 -3.29
C THR A 531 27.54 -6.14 -2.43
N GLY A 532 28.74 -6.39 -3.00
CA GLY A 532 29.99 -6.52 -2.28
C GLY A 532 30.36 -5.36 -1.34
N SER A 533 30.67 -5.73 -0.11
CA SER A 533 31.10 -4.85 0.97
C SER A 533 31.92 -5.63 1.99
N LEU A 534 32.90 -4.98 2.59
CA LEU A 534 33.61 -5.43 3.78
C LEU A 534 33.35 -4.44 4.90
N ILE A 535 32.66 -4.89 5.95
CA ILE A 535 32.42 -4.12 7.16
C ILE A 535 33.39 -4.58 8.24
N SER A 536 34.19 -3.65 8.76
CA SER A 536 35.18 -3.90 9.81
C SER A 536 34.84 -3.11 11.07
N ARG A 537 35.03 -3.73 12.23
CA ARG A 537 34.80 -3.16 13.55
C ARG A 537 36.03 -3.36 14.44
N THR A 538 36.22 -2.51 15.44
CA THR A 538 37.22 -2.76 16.51
C THR A 538 36.59 -3.38 17.75
N GLY A 539 35.26 -3.40 17.83
CA GLY A 539 34.49 -3.97 18.94
C GLY A 539 32.97 -3.88 18.74
N TRP A 540 32.25 -4.32 19.78
CA TRP A 540 30.79 -4.40 19.83
C TRP A 540 30.20 -3.59 21.01
N ASN A 541 30.96 -2.69 21.61
CA ASN A 541 30.46 -1.82 22.66
C ASN A 541 29.54 -0.74 22.06
N MET A 542 28.23 -1.01 22.14
CA MET A 542 27.16 -0.14 21.62
C MET A 542 26.70 0.94 22.60
N LYS A 543 27.51 1.25 23.63
CA LYS A 543 27.19 2.29 24.61
C LYS A 543 27.62 3.67 24.11
N PRO A 544 26.89 4.75 24.48
CA PRO A 544 27.36 6.10 24.26
C PRO A 544 28.75 6.31 24.87
N GLY A 545 29.68 6.90 24.11
CA GLY A 545 31.06 7.13 24.54
C GLY A 545 32.04 5.97 24.29
N SER A 546 31.62 4.92 23.58
CA SER A 546 32.55 3.90 23.06
C SER A 546 33.50 4.48 22.01
N ASP A 547 34.77 4.06 22.07
CA ASP A 547 35.80 4.35 21.06
C ASP A 547 35.82 3.31 19.92
N ASP A 548 34.84 2.40 19.88
CA ASP A 548 34.76 1.39 18.82
C ASP A 548 34.56 2.04 17.44
N VAL A 549 35.47 1.72 16.53
CA VAL A 549 35.42 2.15 15.14
C VAL A 549 34.63 1.14 14.33
N VAL A 550 33.84 1.64 13.39
CA VAL A 550 33.19 0.87 12.32
C VAL A 550 33.65 1.48 11.00
N ALA A 551 34.00 0.66 10.03
CA ALA A 551 34.39 1.09 8.69
C ALA A 551 33.74 0.17 7.64
N GLU A 552 33.29 0.76 6.53
CA GLU A 552 32.74 0.02 5.40
C GLU A 552 33.58 0.32 4.15
N ILE A 553 34.06 -0.73 3.48
CA ILE A 553 34.65 -0.63 2.14
C ILE A 553 33.67 -1.28 1.17
N LYS A 554 33.01 -0.45 0.35
CA LYS A 554 32.03 -0.89 -0.65
C LYS A 554 32.67 -0.95 -2.04
N GLY A 555 32.37 -2.01 -2.77
CA GLY A 555 32.83 -2.17 -4.15
C GLY A 555 32.65 -3.60 -4.64
N GLY A 556 32.54 -3.74 -5.96
CA GLY A 556 32.31 -5.03 -6.62
C GLY A 556 30.84 -5.48 -6.61
N GLY A 557 30.47 -6.29 -7.60
CA GLY A 557 29.12 -6.83 -7.75
C GLY A 557 28.23 -6.04 -8.70
N TYR A 558 26.91 -6.13 -8.49
CA TYR A 558 25.88 -5.63 -9.39
C TYR A 558 25.29 -4.30 -8.90
N LEU A 559 24.93 -3.44 -9.86
CA LEU A 559 24.15 -2.22 -9.63
C LEU A 559 22.67 -2.51 -9.96
N PHE A 560 21.80 -2.40 -8.96
CA PHE A 560 20.37 -2.66 -9.06
C PHE A 560 19.54 -1.38 -9.30
N GLY A 561 20.18 -0.21 -9.29
CA GLY A 561 19.54 1.09 -9.52
C GLY A 561 18.58 1.51 -8.40
N ASN A 562 17.59 2.35 -8.74
CA ASN A 562 16.59 2.87 -7.80
C ASN A 562 17.24 3.67 -6.63
N HIS A 563 17.17 3.21 -5.38
CA HIS A 563 17.75 3.90 -4.22
C HIS A 563 19.23 3.55 -3.98
N GLN A 564 19.83 2.68 -4.81
CA GLN A 564 21.26 2.39 -4.79
C GLN A 564 22.05 3.53 -5.43
N HIS A 565 23.10 4.01 -4.75
CA HIS A 565 24.04 4.98 -5.31
C HIS A 565 25.17 4.27 -6.08
N ALA A 566 25.66 4.91 -7.15
CA ALA A 566 26.72 4.41 -8.02
C ALA A 566 28.13 4.73 -7.48
#